data_AF-A0A125BEH7-F1
#
_entry.id   AF-A0A125BEH7-F1
#
_cell.length_a   1.000
_cell.length_b   1.000
_cell.length_c   1.000
_cell.angle_alpha   90.00
_cell.angle_beta   90.00
_cell.angle_gamma   90.00
#
_symmetry.space_group_name_H-M   'P 1'
#
loop_
_entity.id
_entity.type
_entity.pdbx_description
1 polymer ?
#
loop_
_entity_poly.entity_id
_entity_poly.type
_entity_poly.pdbx_seq_one_letter_code
_entity_poly.pdbx_strand_id
1 'polypeptide(L)'
;MDNNLKLLALGSLYDDDSEIKKQIDAIDEQNLDELVFGENPKYEWFDCIPEIEKQLLAINITDKQFEKITLLSGECCKTHHLIMPNWDGEGDEFAIKSFSGVEIMVNLKELEFLDFTSAKDIERLFELGIEEIDEYCGLSDDHKRVFIDMGVKVS
;
A
#
# COMPACT_ATOMS: atom_id res chain seq x y z
N MET A 1 -10.06 -5.83 -5.02
CA MET A 1 -8.80 -5.09 -4.88
C MET A 1 -7.76 -6.05 -4.34
N ASP A 2 -6.53 -5.98 -4.85
CA ASP A 2 -5.36 -6.68 -4.27
C ASP A 2 -5.14 -6.28 -2.80
N ASN A 3 -4.65 -7.19 -1.96
CA ASN A 3 -4.48 -6.94 -0.52
C ASN A 3 -3.44 -5.86 -0.26
N ASN A 4 -2.26 -5.93 -0.89
CA ASN A 4 -1.18 -4.97 -0.67
C ASN A 4 -1.56 -3.61 -1.24
N LEU A 5 -2.27 -3.57 -2.38
CA LEU A 5 -2.87 -2.32 -2.87
C LEU A 5 -3.85 -1.71 -1.86
N LYS A 6 -4.67 -2.53 -1.19
CA LYS A 6 -5.57 -2.06 -0.14
C LYS A 6 -4.81 -1.57 1.11
N LEU A 7 -3.70 -2.20 1.49
CA LEU A 7 -2.87 -1.77 2.61
C LEU A 7 -2.21 -0.40 2.34
N LEU A 8 -1.76 -0.16 1.10
CA LEU A 8 -1.28 1.15 0.69
C LEU A 8 -2.40 2.21 0.71
N ALA A 9 -3.59 1.86 0.24
CA ALA A 9 -4.74 2.75 0.30
C ALA A 9 -5.11 3.15 1.75
N LEU A 10 -5.07 2.19 2.69
CA LEU A 10 -5.27 2.46 4.11
C LEU A 10 -4.17 3.35 4.69
N GLY A 11 -2.92 3.13 4.29
CA GLY A 11 -1.78 3.96 4.68
C GLY A 11 -1.94 5.40 4.21
N SER A 12 -2.28 5.60 2.94
CA SER A 12 -2.55 6.91 2.34
C SER A 12 -3.69 7.65 3.07
N LEU A 13 -4.77 6.93 3.42
CA LEU A 13 -5.92 7.51 4.11
C LEU A 13 -5.71 7.76 5.61
N TYR A 14 -4.63 7.26 6.21
CA TYR A 14 -4.44 7.31 7.65
C TYR A 14 -4.37 8.75 8.20
N ASP A 15 -3.76 9.68 7.47
CA ASP A 15 -3.67 11.08 7.91
C ASP A 15 -4.84 11.95 7.41
N ASP A 16 -5.50 11.54 6.31
CA ASP A 16 -6.51 12.34 5.60
C ASP A 16 -7.97 11.93 5.86
N ASP A 17 -8.21 10.79 6.53
CA ASP A 17 -9.55 10.33 6.90
C ASP A 17 -9.63 9.93 8.38
N SER A 18 -10.33 10.74 9.17
CA SER A 18 -10.45 10.54 10.62
C SER A 18 -11.08 9.21 11.03
N GLU A 19 -11.96 8.64 10.20
CA GLU A 19 -12.62 7.36 10.52
C GLU A 19 -11.72 6.16 10.18
N ILE A 20 -10.95 6.24 9.08
CA ILE A 20 -9.89 5.26 8.80
C ILE A 20 -8.82 5.33 9.88
N LYS A 21 -8.35 6.54 10.22
CA LYS A 21 -7.37 6.77 11.27
C LYS A 21 -7.78 6.10 12.58
N LYS A 22 -9.00 6.37 13.05
CA LYS A 22 -9.54 5.82 14.29
C LYS A 22 -9.60 4.28 14.27
N GLN A 23 -9.94 3.67 13.14
CA GLN A 23 -9.97 2.21 13.02
C GLN A 23 -8.56 1.60 13.07
N ILE A 24 -7.58 2.23 12.41
CA ILE A 24 -6.18 1.79 12.43
C ILE A 24 -5.59 1.98 13.84
N ASP A 25 -5.83 3.12 14.49
CA ASP A 25 -5.39 3.40 15.86
C ASP A 25 -5.97 2.37 16.86
N ALA A 26 -7.24 1.96 16.69
CA ALA A 26 -7.85 0.93 17.52
C ALA A 26 -7.25 -0.48 17.32
N ILE A 27 -6.58 -0.74 16.19
CA ILE A 27 -5.80 -1.97 15.97
C ILE A 27 -4.45 -1.85 16.69
N ASP A 28 -3.77 -0.70 16.54
CA ASP A 28 -2.50 -0.38 17.19
C ASP A 28 -2.61 -0.49 18.73
N GLU A 29 -3.70 0.03 19.31
CA GLU A 29 -3.99 -0.01 20.75
C GLU A 29 -4.13 -1.44 21.34
N GLN A 30 -4.25 -2.47 20.50
CA GLN A 30 -4.28 -3.87 20.96
C GLN A 30 -2.89 -4.39 21.36
N ASN A 31 -1.80 -3.64 21.07
CA ASN A 31 -0.41 -4.01 21.35
C ASN A 31 -0.06 -5.42 20.85
N LEU A 32 -0.45 -5.71 19.60
CA LEU A 32 -0.21 -7.01 18.98
C LEU A 32 1.25 -7.19 18.54
N ASP A 33 2.06 -6.13 18.56
CA ASP A 33 3.52 -6.17 18.40
C ASP A 33 4.21 -6.99 19.52
N GLU A 34 3.59 -7.14 20.68
CA GLU A 34 4.02 -8.07 21.74
C GLU A 34 4.06 -9.54 21.26
N LEU A 35 3.37 -9.89 20.17
CA LEU A 35 3.49 -11.21 19.55
C LEU A 35 4.86 -11.44 18.90
N VAL A 36 5.65 -10.39 18.69
CA VAL A 36 7.03 -10.42 18.18
C VAL A 36 8.03 -9.99 19.25
N PHE A 37 7.75 -8.91 19.99
CA PHE A 37 8.69 -8.32 20.95
C PHE A 37 8.53 -8.79 22.40
N GLY A 38 7.42 -9.44 22.74
CA GLY A 38 7.09 -9.80 24.11
C GLY A 38 7.98 -10.92 24.67
N GLU A 39 7.81 -11.20 25.97
CA GLU A 39 8.63 -12.21 26.67
C GLU A 39 8.43 -13.65 26.13
N ASN A 40 7.28 -13.93 25.51
CA ASN A 40 6.96 -15.21 24.89
C ASN A 40 6.38 -14.96 23.49
N PRO A 41 7.24 -14.63 22.50
CA PRO A 41 6.78 -14.26 21.18
C PRO A 41 6.14 -15.46 20.48
N LYS A 42 5.09 -15.18 19.71
CA LYS A 42 4.42 -16.16 18.84
C LYS A 42 5.07 -16.22 17.46
N TYR A 43 5.63 -15.11 17.01
CA TYR A 43 6.21 -14.91 15.68
C TYR A 43 7.67 -14.47 15.81
N GLU A 44 8.48 -14.77 14.79
CA GLU A 44 9.89 -14.37 14.76
C GLU A 44 10.05 -12.86 14.50
N TRP A 45 11.27 -12.35 14.68
CA TRP A 45 11.58 -10.92 14.61
C TRP A 45 11.12 -10.23 13.31
N PHE A 46 11.20 -10.92 12.17
CA PHE A 46 10.82 -10.43 10.85
C PHE A 46 9.56 -11.12 10.29
N ASP A 47 8.76 -11.76 11.15
CA ASP A 47 7.51 -12.35 10.71
C ASP A 47 6.39 -11.30 10.66
N CYS A 48 5.54 -11.40 9.63
CA CYS A 48 4.24 -10.72 9.63
C CYS A 48 3.33 -11.31 10.72
N ILE A 49 2.48 -10.47 11.30
CA ILE A 49 1.44 -10.80 12.27
C ILE A 49 0.10 -10.91 11.51
N PRO A 50 -0.35 -12.12 11.12
CA PRO A 50 -1.52 -12.29 10.25
C PRO A 50 -2.83 -11.81 10.90
N GLU A 51 -2.89 -11.78 12.24
CA GLU A 51 -4.02 -11.21 12.97
C GLU A 51 -4.22 -9.73 12.67
N ILE A 52 -3.14 -8.96 12.55
CA ILE A 52 -3.19 -7.53 12.24
C ILE A 52 -3.57 -7.33 10.79
N GLU A 53 -2.92 -8.05 9.86
CA GLU A 53 -3.23 -7.99 8.43
C GLU A 53 -4.74 -8.26 8.20
N LYS A 54 -5.27 -9.31 8.82
CA LYS A 54 -6.70 -9.64 8.74
C LYS A 54 -7.60 -8.51 9.23
N GLN A 55 -7.24 -7.83 10.32
CA GLN A 55 -8.01 -6.71 10.86
C GLN A 55 -7.97 -5.49 9.93
N LEU A 56 -6.79 -5.13 9.42
CA LEU A 56 -6.62 -4.04 8.46
C LEU A 56 -7.41 -4.32 7.18
N LEU A 57 -7.31 -5.52 6.62
CA LEU A 57 -8.05 -5.91 5.41
C LEU A 57 -9.57 -5.97 5.62
N ALA A 58 -10.04 -6.07 6.86
CA ALA A 58 -11.46 -6.00 7.20
C ALA A 58 -12.01 -4.56 7.27
N ILE A 59 -11.15 -3.53 7.35
CA ILE A 59 -11.57 -2.13 7.33
C ILE A 59 -12.28 -1.86 5.99
N ASN A 60 -13.50 -1.34 6.06
CA ASN A 60 -14.26 -0.96 4.87
C ASN A 60 -13.87 0.46 4.46
N ILE A 61 -13.36 0.61 3.24
CA ILE A 61 -13.10 1.89 2.61
C ILE A 61 -14.26 2.17 1.66
N THR A 62 -14.94 3.29 1.84
CA THR A 62 -16.04 3.72 0.97
C THR A 62 -15.51 4.38 -0.31
N ASP A 63 -16.33 4.42 -1.37
CA ASP A 63 -15.96 5.10 -2.63
C ASP A 63 -15.52 6.56 -2.39
N LYS A 64 -16.21 7.28 -1.49
CA LYS A 64 -15.85 8.65 -1.10
C LYS A 64 -14.51 8.75 -0.37
N GLN A 65 -14.09 7.70 0.32
CA GLN A 65 -12.77 7.65 0.94
C GLN A 65 -11.71 7.34 -0.14
N PHE A 66 -11.98 6.41 -1.05
CA PHE A 66 -11.09 6.17 -2.20
C PHE A 66 -10.88 7.42 -3.07
N GLU A 67 -11.91 8.25 -3.24
CA GLU A 67 -11.81 9.54 -3.93
C GLU A 67 -10.79 10.51 -3.28
N LYS A 68 -10.43 10.33 -2.01
CA LYS A 68 -9.44 11.18 -1.34
C LYS A 68 -7.99 10.83 -1.69
N ILE A 69 -7.76 9.62 -2.17
CA ILE A 69 -6.42 9.10 -2.43
C ILE A 69 -5.88 9.77 -3.70
N THR A 70 -4.83 10.57 -3.53
CA THR A 70 -4.08 11.19 -4.64
C THR A 70 -2.69 10.60 -4.83
N LEU A 71 -2.13 9.97 -3.78
CA LEU A 71 -0.81 9.35 -3.75
C LEU A 71 -0.89 7.94 -3.16
N LEU A 72 -0.24 6.97 -3.81
CA LEU A 72 0.14 5.69 -3.21
C LEU A 72 1.65 5.63 -3.10
N SER A 73 2.15 5.52 -1.86
CA SER A 73 3.58 5.41 -1.58
C SER A 73 3.90 4.07 -0.90
N GLY A 74 4.93 3.37 -1.39
CA GLY A 74 5.47 2.17 -0.73
C GLY A 74 6.04 2.45 0.66
N GLU A 75 6.37 3.70 0.97
CA GLU A 75 6.73 4.19 2.30
C GLU A 75 5.50 4.47 3.19
N CYS A 76 4.32 3.92 2.88
CA CYS A 76 3.16 3.93 3.78
C CYS A 76 3.41 3.02 5.01
N CYS A 77 4.36 3.42 5.83
CA CYS A 77 4.99 2.66 6.89
C CYS A 77 4.01 2.26 8.00
N LYS A 78 2.90 2.96 8.21
CA LYS A 78 2.02 2.67 9.35
C LYS A 78 1.33 1.31 9.23
N THR A 79 0.75 0.97 8.09
CA THR A 79 0.08 -0.33 7.92
C THR A 79 1.09 -1.47 7.84
N HIS A 80 2.24 -1.25 7.18
CA HIS A 80 3.33 -2.23 7.11
C HIS A 80 3.95 -2.52 8.48
N HIS A 81 4.32 -1.51 9.28
CA HIS A 81 4.89 -1.71 10.61
C HIS A 81 3.88 -2.23 11.64
N LEU A 82 2.59 -2.03 11.42
CA LEU A 82 1.60 -2.74 12.21
C LEU A 82 1.69 -4.24 11.92
N ILE A 83 1.74 -4.65 10.65
CA ILE A 83 1.77 -6.08 10.27
C ILE A 83 3.12 -6.71 10.60
N MET A 84 4.23 -6.07 10.26
CA MET A 84 5.58 -6.53 10.55
C MET A 84 6.35 -5.41 11.28
N PRO A 85 6.41 -5.44 12.62
CA PRO A 85 6.98 -4.36 13.41
C PRO A 85 8.44 -4.02 13.10
N ASN A 86 9.25 -5.00 12.73
CA ASN A 86 10.65 -4.79 12.32
C ASN A 86 10.84 -4.75 10.80
N TRP A 87 9.79 -4.44 10.03
CA TRP A 87 9.98 -4.23 8.60
C TRP A 87 11.03 -3.17 8.35
N ASP A 88 12.08 -3.51 7.62
CA ASP A 88 13.20 -2.63 7.29
C ASP A 88 13.16 -2.17 5.83
N GLY A 89 12.11 -2.54 5.09
CA GLY A 89 11.98 -2.26 3.67
C GLY A 89 12.53 -3.36 2.77
N GLU A 90 13.15 -4.41 3.32
CA GLU A 90 13.71 -5.52 2.54
C GLU A 90 12.80 -6.75 2.55
N GLY A 91 12.45 -7.25 1.36
CA GLY A 91 11.62 -8.45 1.19
C GLY A 91 10.50 -8.22 0.17
N ASP A 92 9.56 -9.16 0.09
CA ASP A 92 8.45 -9.12 -0.88
C ASP A 92 7.05 -9.24 -0.25
N GLU A 93 6.97 -9.18 1.07
CA GLU A 93 5.76 -9.33 1.89
C GLU A 93 4.69 -8.30 1.50
N PHE A 94 5.10 -7.05 1.29
CA PHE A 94 4.23 -5.95 0.91
C PHE A 94 4.28 -5.60 -0.59
N ALA A 95 4.98 -6.40 -1.40
CA ALA A 95 5.08 -6.16 -2.84
C ALA A 95 3.70 -6.27 -3.50
N ILE A 96 3.32 -5.29 -4.33
CA ILE A 96 2.06 -5.32 -5.08
C ILE A 96 2.11 -6.46 -6.09
N LYS A 97 1.14 -7.37 -6.05
CA LYS A 97 1.06 -8.49 -7.01
C LYS A 97 0.10 -8.21 -8.17
N SER A 98 -0.85 -7.28 -8.01
CA SER A 98 -1.77 -6.84 -9.08
C SER A 98 -2.34 -5.45 -8.79
N PHE A 99 -2.55 -4.67 -9.85
CA PHE A 99 -3.32 -3.41 -9.80
C PHE A 99 -4.84 -3.60 -9.96
N SER A 100 -5.34 -4.83 -9.82
CA SER A 100 -6.78 -5.10 -9.86
C SER A 100 -7.53 -4.34 -8.76
N GLY A 101 -8.53 -3.54 -9.17
CA GLY A 101 -9.32 -2.69 -8.29
C GLY A 101 -8.76 -1.28 -8.12
N VAL A 102 -7.65 -0.92 -8.77
CA VAL A 102 -7.08 0.45 -8.71
C VAL A 102 -8.02 1.48 -9.35
N GLU A 103 -8.91 1.06 -10.24
CA GLU A 103 -9.88 1.92 -10.94
C GLU A 103 -10.84 2.69 -10.02
N ILE A 104 -10.98 2.28 -8.76
CA ILE A 104 -11.84 2.97 -7.79
C ILE A 104 -11.16 4.21 -7.18
N MET A 105 -9.84 4.33 -7.29
CA MET A 105 -9.06 5.49 -6.83
C MET A 105 -9.02 6.55 -7.93
N VAL A 106 -10.19 7.11 -8.26
CA VAL A 106 -10.38 7.96 -9.44
C VAL A 106 -9.56 9.26 -9.45
N ASN A 107 -9.06 9.69 -8.29
CA ASN A 107 -8.25 10.89 -8.13
C ASN A 107 -6.76 10.59 -7.88
N LEU A 108 -6.35 9.33 -8.02
CA LEU A 108 -4.95 8.92 -7.91
C LEU A 108 -4.13 9.59 -9.02
N LYS A 109 -3.06 10.27 -8.60
CA LYS A 109 -2.17 11.06 -9.48
C LYS A 109 -0.72 10.62 -9.35
N GLU A 110 -0.30 10.15 -8.19
CA GLU A 110 1.11 9.96 -7.87
C GLU A 110 1.33 8.53 -7.34
N LEU A 111 2.41 7.90 -7.81
CA LEU A 111 2.89 6.60 -7.35
C LEU A 111 4.36 6.74 -6.97
N GLU A 112 4.72 6.37 -5.74
CA GLU A 112 6.10 6.52 -5.25
C GLU A 112 6.57 5.27 -4.50
N PHE A 113 7.87 4.97 -4.54
CA PHE A 113 8.46 3.88 -3.75
C PHE A 113 7.85 2.49 -4.02
N LEU A 114 7.30 2.27 -5.22
CA LEU A 114 6.62 1.02 -5.55
C LEU A 114 7.53 0.04 -6.30
N ASP A 115 7.47 -1.23 -5.90
CA ASP A 115 8.05 -2.35 -6.65
C ASP A 115 7.03 -2.97 -7.60
N PHE A 116 7.25 -2.80 -8.90
CA PHE A 116 6.43 -3.35 -9.97
C PHE A 116 6.89 -4.73 -10.45
N THR A 117 7.98 -5.30 -9.91
CA THR A 117 8.63 -6.52 -10.41
C THR A 117 7.68 -7.72 -10.48
N SER A 118 6.78 -7.83 -9.50
CA SER A 118 5.78 -8.90 -9.43
C SER A 118 4.38 -8.47 -9.85
N ALA A 119 4.18 -7.18 -10.17
CA ALA A 119 2.87 -6.61 -10.38
C ALA A 119 2.30 -7.03 -11.76
N LYS A 120 1.08 -7.54 -11.74
CA LYS A 120 0.28 -7.80 -12.94
C LYS A 120 -0.69 -6.65 -13.21
N ASP A 121 -1.17 -6.61 -14.44
CA ASP A 121 -2.23 -5.70 -14.89
C ASP A 121 -1.84 -4.21 -14.72
N ILE A 122 -0.55 -3.88 -14.90
CA ILE A 122 0.01 -2.51 -14.80
C ILE A 122 -0.73 -1.57 -15.75
N GLU A 123 -1.19 -2.08 -16.89
CA GLU A 123 -1.95 -1.33 -17.89
C GLU A 123 -3.24 -0.70 -17.35
N ARG A 124 -3.78 -1.19 -16.22
CA ARG A 124 -4.92 -0.54 -15.54
C ARG A 124 -4.60 0.89 -15.08
N LEU A 125 -3.34 1.17 -14.77
CA LEU A 125 -2.89 2.51 -14.41
C LEU A 125 -2.94 3.48 -15.59
N PHE A 126 -2.96 2.98 -16.84
CA PHE A 126 -3.08 3.82 -18.03
C PHE A 126 -4.47 4.44 -18.19
N GLU A 127 -5.47 3.89 -17.51
CA GLU A 127 -6.85 4.40 -17.53
C GLU A 127 -7.08 5.49 -16.47
N LEU A 128 -6.07 5.75 -15.64
CA LEU A 128 -6.10 6.73 -14.55
C LEU A 128 -5.41 8.03 -14.94
N GLY A 129 -5.70 9.09 -14.19
CA GLY A 129 -5.07 10.39 -14.32
C GLY A 129 -3.71 10.48 -13.62
N ILE A 130 -2.86 9.46 -13.75
CA ILE A 130 -1.51 9.47 -13.17
C ILE A 130 -0.71 10.60 -13.80
N GLU A 131 -0.08 11.43 -12.98
CA GLU A 131 0.75 12.57 -13.34
C GLU A 131 2.24 12.26 -13.10
N GLU A 132 2.55 11.46 -12.07
CA GLU A 132 3.92 11.16 -11.66
C GLU A 132 4.09 9.72 -11.14
N ILE A 133 5.22 9.10 -11.51
CA ILE A 133 5.73 7.84 -10.95
C ILE A 133 7.18 8.09 -10.57
N ASP A 134 7.48 8.13 -9.27
CA ASP A 134 8.81 8.40 -8.74
C ASP A 134 9.33 7.23 -7.91
N GLU A 135 10.66 7.17 -7.75
CA GLU A 135 11.36 6.24 -6.86
C GLU A 135 10.86 4.78 -6.94
N TYR A 136 10.73 4.24 -8.14
CA TYR A 136 10.16 2.90 -8.37
C TYR A 136 11.20 1.86 -8.81
N CYS A 137 10.84 0.58 -8.73
CA CYS A 137 11.60 -0.50 -9.37
C CYS A 137 10.69 -1.49 -10.13
N GLY A 138 11.27 -2.34 -10.97
CA GLY A 138 10.53 -3.41 -11.66
C GLY A 138 9.61 -3.00 -12.82
N LEU A 139 9.45 -1.70 -13.11
CA LEU A 139 8.65 -1.25 -14.26
C LEU A 139 9.40 -1.51 -15.58
N SER A 140 8.76 -2.19 -16.53
CA SER A 140 9.37 -2.52 -17.82
C SER A 140 9.54 -1.28 -18.72
N ASP A 141 10.52 -1.31 -19.63
CA ASP A 141 10.77 -0.20 -20.56
C ASP A 141 9.57 0.11 -21.46
N ASP A 142 8.79 -0.91 -21.84
CA ASP A 142 7.57 -0.72 -22.63
C ASP A 142 6.49 0.03 -21.84
N HIS A 143 6.28 -0.33 -20.56
CA HIS A 143 5.33 0.40 -19.70
C HIS A 143 5.81 1.84 -19.42
N LYS A 144 7.11 2.03 -19.16
CA LYS A 144 7.70 3.38 -18.99
C LYS A 144 7.44 4.26 -20.20
N ARG A 145 7.66 3.74 -21.42
CA ARG A 145 7.40 4.49 -22.65
C ARG A 145 5.94 4.90 -22.76
N VAL A 146 5.00 4.00 -22.46
CA VAL A 146 3.57 4.33 -22.49
C VAL A 146 3.23 5.47 -21.52
N PHE A 147 3.71 5.41 -20.27
CA PHE A 147 3.52 6.50 -19.31
C PHE A 147 4.11 7.83 -19.80
N ILE A 148 5.34 7.82 -20.33
CA ILE A 148 5.98 9.03 -20.88
C ILE A 148 5.19 9.58 -22.07
N ASP A 149 4.70 8.73 -22.98
CA ASP A 149 3.88 9.14 -24.13
C ASP A 149 2.54 9.74 -23.70
N MET A 150 2.02 9.34 -22.54
CA MET A 150 0.84 9.93 -21.89
C MET A 150 1.14 11.24 -21.16
N GLY A 151 2.41 11.65 -21.07
CA GLY A 151 2.83 12.88 -20.38
C GLY A 151 3.09 12.71 -18.89
N VAL A 152 3.16 11.47 -18.39
CA VAL A 152 3.50 11.17 -16.99
C VAL A 152 4.98 11.41 -16.75
N LYS A 153 5.32 12.08 -15.65
CA LYS A 153 6.70 12.20 -15.19
C LYS A 153 7.13 10.85 -14.59
N VAL A 154 8.18 10.26 -15.14
CA VAL A 154 8.75 9.00 -14.64
C VAL A 154 10.20 9.28 -14.28
N SER A 155 10.52 9.35 -12.98
CA SER A 155 11.87 9.63 -12.46
C SER A 155 12.47 8.52 -11.63
#